data_AF-A0A817YI34-F1
#
_entry.id   AF-A0A817YI34-F1
#
_cell.length_a   1.000
_cell.length_b   1.000
_cell.length_c   1.000
_cell.angle_alpha   90.00
_cell.angle_beta   90.00
_cell.angle_gamma   90.00
#
_symmetry.space_group_name_H-M   'P 1'
#
loop_
_entity.id
_entity.type
_entity.pdbx_description
1 polymer ?
#
loop_
_entity_poly.entity_id
_entity_poly.type
_entity_poly.pdbx_seq_one_letter_code
_entity_poly.pdbx_strand_id
1 'polypeptide(L)'
;MSKCDMNIINEEIVDDSEEYITNHQVYKNLRRRSASLALSLTILLPLLLFFFNISCTPRRTVIESLRYIYGMIVFDLDCLAIVLGWLLIQLIFLIPIRNKFHGQSDMISSYRHNGIVAFVFSLSGIYLLNWLNVIRASYVYDNINKILLASIIVSGLISLLLYMKGTGNRHLKQINPIIAFFYGTDINLTIAGINLKLFLELRVGLIGWAVLNLCFFLKTMELYTYRRLSACVLIIIQQILHALQLIWYEEDHCINDNRKKETIGFLHIFGSLCWFPFLWYISYILQISKIWFLFFSSNKVFTLSIFDTC
;
A
#
# COMPACT_ATOMS: atom_id res chain seq x y z
N MET A 1 6.57 41.51 -25.86
CA MET A 1 6.81 40.29 -25.05
C MET A 1 8.02 40.57 -24.17
N SER A 2 7.84 40.50 -22.86
CA SER A 2 8.92 40.79 -21.91
C SER A 2 9.96 39.66 -21.94
N LYS A 3 11.20 39.95 -21.57
CA LYS A 3 12.26 38.92 -21.42
C LYS A 3 11.88 37.79 -20.44
N CYS A 4 10.94 38.04 -19.52
CA CYS A 4 10.38 37.02 -18.62
C CYS A 4 9.46 36.04 -19.36
N ASP A 5 8.60 36.52 -20.26
CA ASP A 5 7.65 35.66 -20.97
C ASP A 5 8.38 34.66 -21.90
N MET A 6 9.48 35.09 -22.52
CA MET A 6 10.32 34.22 -23.36
C MET A 6 11.11 33.18 -22.56
N ASN A 7 11.50 33.49 -21.32
CA ASN A 7 12.20 32.52 -20.46
C ASN A 7 11.24 31.46 -19.92
N ILE A 8 10.02 31.83 -19.54
CA ILE A 8 8.98 30.89 -19.10
C ILE A 8 8.59 29.94 -20.24
N ILE A 9 8.39 30.48 -21.45
CA ILE A 9 8.08 29.66 -22.64
C ILE A 9 9.25 28.72 -22.99
N ASN A 10 10.49 29.18 -22.86
CA ASN A 10 11.66 28.32 -23.12
C ASN A 10 11.85 27.24 -22.03
N GLU A 11 11.54 27.53 -20.77
CA GLU A 11 11.55 26.53 -19.69
C GLU A 11 10.42 25.50 -19.88
N GLU A 12 9.20 25.90 -20.22
CA GLU A 12 8.08 25.00 -20.54
C GLU A 12 8.38 24.08 -21.74
N ILE A 13 8.97 24.63 -22.82
CA ILE A 13 9.31 23.85 -24.03
C ILE A 13 10.44 22.83 -23.76
N VAL A 14 11.41 23.19 -22.92
CA VAL A 14 12.51 22.28 -22.55
C VAL A 14 11.99 21.17 -21.63
N ASP A 15 11.12 21.48 -20.66
CA ASP A 15 10.55 20.50 -19.73
C ASP A 15 9.61 19.51 -20.46
N ASP A 16 8.77 20.01 -21.38
CA ASP A 16 7.91 19.16 -22.26
C ASP A 16 8.75 18.21 -23.13
N SER A 17 9.94 18.65 -23.56
CA SER A 17 10.84 17.84 -24.38
C SER A 17 11.54 16.73 -23.58
N GLU A 18 11.96 17.01 -22.34
CA GLU A 18 12.54 16.01 -21.44
C GLU A 18 11.49 15.00 -20.96
N GLU A 19 10.28 15.46 -20.63
CA GLU A 19 9.18 14.59 -20.26
C GLU A 19 8.79 13.66 -21.43
N TYR A 20 8.74 14.16 -22.66
CA TYR A 20 8.47 13.36 -23.85
C TYR A 20 9.55 12.28 -24.11
N ILE A 21 10.83 12.63 -24.01
CA ILE A 21 11.95 11.69 -24.17
C ILE A 21 11.90 10.59 -23.09
N THR A 22 11.63 10.99 -21.85
CA THR A 22 11.53 10.08 -20.70
C THR A 22 10.38 9.11 -20.86
N ASN A 23 9.18 9.62 -21.19
CA ASN A 23 8.00 8.83 -21.50
C ASN A 23 8.28 7.81 -22.62
N HIS A 24 8.88 8.26 -23.72
CA HIS A 24 9.20 7.39 -24.86
C HIS A 24 10.15 6.24 -24.48
N GLN A 25 11.16 6.51 -23.66
CA GLN A 25 12.10 5.50 -23.18
C GLN A 25 11.44 4.48 -22.24
N VAL A 26 10.54 4.94 -21.36
CA VAL A 26 9.77 4.08 -20.46
C VAL A 26 8.84 3.14 -21.24
N TYR A 27 8.08 3.67 -22.21
CA TYR A 27 7.21 2.84 -23.05
C TYR A 27 7.98 1.82 -23.90
N LYS A 28 9.18 2.17 -24.38
CA LYS A 28 10.07 1.24 -25.09
C LYS A 28 10.53 0.10 -24.19
N ASN A 29 10.84 0.39 -22.92
CA ASN A 29 11.19 -0.63 -21.93
C ASN A 29 10.00 -1.52 -21.56
N LEU A 30 8.80 -0.94 -21.40
CA LEU A 30 7.57 -1.70 -21.12
C LEU A 30 7.23 -2.68 -22.25
N ARG A 31 7.43 -2.29 -23.51
CA ARG A 31 7.18 -3.17 -24.67
C ARG A 31 8.06 -4.42 -24.70
N ARG A 32 9.24 -4.38 -24.07
CA ARG A 32 10.17 -5.52 -24.00
C ARG A 32 9.81 -6.51 -22.90
N ARG A 33 8.90 -6.17 -21.99
CA ARG A 33 8.49 -7.05 -20.88
C ARG A 33 7.51 -8.12 -21.36
N SER A 34 7.56 -9.28 -20.71
CA SER A 34 6.66 -10.38 -21.05
C SER A 34 5.26 -10.15 -20.47
N ALA A 35 4.25 -10.17 -21.34
CA ALA A 35 2.85 -10.10 -20.93
C ALA A 35 2.41 -11.33 -20.12
N SER A 36 2.97 -12.51 -20.40
CA SER A 36 2.65 -13.73 -19.65
C SER A 36 3.14 -13.66 -18.21
N LEU A 37 4.32 -13.05 -17.98
CA LEU A 37 4.83 -12.80 -16.63
C LEU A 37 3.95 -11.80 -15.88
N ALA A 38 3.54 -10.70 -16.53
CA ALA A 38 2.65 -9.70 -15.92
C ALA A 38 1.30 -10.30 -15.53
N LEU A 39 0.69 -11.10 -16.42
CA LEU A 39 -0.57 -11.79 -16.13
C LEU A 39 -0.42 -12.77 -14.96
N SER A 40 0.65 -13.58 -14.98
CA SER A 40 0.93 -14.55 -13.92
C SER A 40 1.08 -13.85 -12.57
N LEU A 41 1.86 -12.76 -12.50
CA LEU A 41 2.06 -12.00 -11.26
C LEU A 41 0.77 -11.33 -10.77
N THR A 42 -0.10 -10.86 -11.67
CA THR A 42 -1.40 -10.26 -11.31
C THR A 42 -2.29 -11.23 -10.54
N ILE A 43 -2.21 -12.53 -10.86
CA ILE A 43 -3.01 -13.58 -10.21
C ILE A 43 -2.25 -14.19 -9.02
N LEU A 44 -0.96 -14.47 -9.19
CA LEU A 44 -0.16 -15.20 -8.20
C LEU A 44 0.13 -14.37 -6.95
N LEU A 45 0.37 -13.07 -7.07
CA LEU A 45 0.69 -12.21 -5.92
C LEU A 45 -0.47 -12.13 -4.91
N PRO A 46 -1.73 -11.86 -5.30
CA PRO A 46 -2.88 -11.94 -4.40
C PRO A 46 -3.04 -13.32 -3.75
N LEU A 47 -2.91 -14.39 -4.53
CA LEU A 47 -3.04 -15.76 -4.02
C LEU A 47 -1.95 -16.08 -2.99
N LEU A 48 -0.73 -15.61 -3.22
CA LEU A 48 0.41 -15.79 -2.32
C LEU A 48 0.22 -14.99 -1.02
N LEU A 49 -0.34 -13.78 -1.07
CA LEU A 49 -0.72 -13.05 0.15
C LEU A 49 -1.79 -13.80 0.95
N PHE A 50 -2.83 -14.33 0.30
CA PHE A 50 -3.85 -15.14 0.98
C PHE A 50 -3.25 -16.41 1.59
N PHE A 51 -2.39 -17.10 0.83
CA PHE A 51 -1.69 -18.28 1.32
C PHE A 51 -0.95 -17.96 2.61
N PHE A 52 -0.11 -16.91 2.64
CA PHE A 52 0.61 -16.55 3.86
C PHE A 52 -0.29 -16.13 5.03
N ASN A 53 -1.39 -15.43 4.76
CA ASN A 53 -2.33 -15.01 5.81
C ASN A 53 -3.13 -16.18 6.40
N ILE A 54 -3.39 -17.23 5.61
CA ILE A 54 -4.14 -18.42 6.01
C ILE A 54 -3.23 -19.46 6.65
N SER A 55 -2.02 -19.67 6.12
CA SER A 55 -1.07 -20.69 6.60
C SER A 55 -0.68 -20.54 8.07
N CYS A 56 -0.94 -19.39 8.68
CA CYS A 56 -0.69 -19.14 10.09
C CYS A 56 -1.88 -19.47 11.03
N THR A 57 -2.89 -20.21 10.58
CA THR A 57 -4.02 -20.65 11.43
C THR A 57 -3.90 -22.09 11.91
N PRO A 58 -4.31 -22.41 13.16
CA PRO A 58 -4.09 -23.71 13.79
C PRO A 58 -4.81 -24.85 13.04
N ARG A 59 -4.26 -26.06 13.16
CA ARG A 59 -4.69 -27.29 12.46
C ARG A 59 -6.20 -27.53 12.57
N ARG A 60 -6.85 -27.61 11.42
CA ARG A 60 -8.24 -28.06 11.24
C ARG A 60 -8.28 -29.25 10.29
N THR A 61 -9.33 -30.07 10.33
CA THR A 61 -9.53 -31.09 9.30
C THR A 61 -9.66 -30.46 7.91
N VAL A 62 -9.46 -31.21 6.81
CA VAL A 62 -9.51 -30.65 5.44
C VAL A 62 -10.85 -29.93 5.17
N ILE A 63 -11.96 -30.50 5.63
CA ILE A 63 -13.31 -29.92 5.42
C ILE A 63 -13.50 -28.64 6.24
N GLU A 64 -13.06 -28.64 7.50
CA GLU A 64 -13.09 -27.46 8.36
C GLU A 64 -12.15 -26.35 7.86
N SER A 65 -11.02 -26.74 7.26
CA SER A 65 -10.09 -25.81 6.62
C SER A 65 -10.74 -25.17 5.40
N LEU A 66 -11.41 -25.94 4.53
CA LEU A 66 -12.12 -25.39 3.37
C LEU A 66 -13.27 -24.46 3.77
N ARG A 67 -14.09 -24.83 4.76
CA ARG A 67 -15.17 -23.96 5.26
C ARG A 67 -14.63 -22.70 5.92
N TYR A 68 -13.50 -22.80 6.62
CA TYR A 68 -12.84 -21.67 7.24
C TYR A 68 -12.21 -20.72 6.22
N ILE A 69 -11.48 -21.25 5.25
CA ILE A 69 -10.92 -20.51 4.11
C ILE A 69 -12.03 -19.80 3.36
N TYR A 70 -13.13 -20.49 3.06
CA TYR A 70 -14.30 -19.87 2.44
C TYR A 70 -14.83 -18.71 3.29
N GLY A 71 -15.07 -18.91 4.58
CA GLY A 71 -15.53 -17.84 5.48
C GLY A 71 -14.60 -16.63 5.58
N MET A 72 -13.30 -16.81 5.35
CA MET A 72 -12.30 -15.73 5.34
C MET A 72 -12.23 -14.96 4.02
N ILE A 73 -12.69 -15.56 2.91
CA ILE A 73 -12.64 -15.02 1.55
C ILE A 73 -14.05 -14.64 1.05
N VAL A 74 -15.08 -14.81 1.87
CA VAL A 74 -16.41 -14.28 1.55
C VAL A 74 -16.33 -12.74 1.52
N PHE A 75 -16.78 -12.19 0.39
CA PHE A 75 -16.89 -10.75 0.22
C PHE A 75 -17.88 -10.17 1.22
N ASP A 76 -17.47 -9.09 1.87
CA ASP A 76 -18.22 -8.45 2.95
C ASP A 76 -18.29 -6.94 2.68
N LEU A 77 -19.50 -6.39 2.68
CA LEU A 77 -19.74 -4.98 2.36
C LEU A 77 -19.19 -4.06 3.44
N ASP A 78 -19.20 -4.50 4.70
CA ASP A 78 -18.66 -3.71 5.82
C ASP A 78 -17.15 -3.52 5.66
N CYS A 79 -16.44 -4.59 5.26
CA CYS A 79 -15.01 -4.55 5.02
C CYS A 79 -14.66 -3.67 3.80
N LEU A 80 -15.47 -3.72 2.73
CA LEU A 80 -15.33 -2.80 1.61
C LEU A 80 -15.54 -1.34 2.04
N ALA A 81 -16.57 -1.08 2.84
CA ALA A 81 -16.87 0.25 3.37
C ALA A 81 -15.72 0.79 4.24
N ILE A 82 -15.05 -0.06 5.03
CA ILE A 82 -13.85 0.32 5.79
C ILE A 82 -12.71 0.76 4.85
N VAL A 83 -12.41 -0.01 3.80
CA VAL A 83 -11.34 0.33 2.85
C VAL A 83 -11.65 1.62 2.09
N LEU A 84 -12.88 1.78 1.61
CA LEU A 84 -13.31 3.00 0.92
C LEU A 84 -13.35 4.21 1.86
N GLY A 85 -13.85 4.03 3.09
CA GLY A 85 -13.86 5.05 4.13
C GLY A 85 -12.44 5.49 4.49
N TRP A 86 -11.50 4.57 4.57
CA TRP A 86 -10.09 4.88 4.78
C TRP A 86 -9.51 5.76 3.67
N LEU A 87 -9.77 5.40 2.41
CA LEU A 87 -9.35 6.22 1.26
C LEU A 87 -9.92 7.64 1.34
N LEU A 88 -11.21 7.77 1.69
CA LEU A 88 -11.87 9.07 1.82
C LEU A 88 -11.30 9.91 2.96
N ILE A 89 -11.04 9.30 4.12
CA ILE A 89 -10.42 9.99 5.27
C ILE A 89 -9.05 10.53 4.89
N GLN A 90 -8.22 9.72 4.22
CA GLN A 90 -6.91 10.18 3.76
C GLN A 90 -7.00 11.30 2.72
N LEU A 91 -8.05 11.29 1.89
CA LEU A 91 -8.31 12.35 0.93
C LEU A 91 -8.72 13.68 1.62
N ILE A 92 -9.42 13.63 2.76
CA ILE A 92 -9.75 14.82 3.56
C ILE A 92 -8.47 15.52 4.05
N PHE A 93 -7.45 14.78 4.46
CA PHE A 93 -6.18 15.37 4.91
C PHE A 93 -5.37 16.05 3.78
N LEU A 94 -5.79 15.87 2.52
CA LEU A 94 -5.25 16.60 1.38
C LEU A 94 -5.98 17.91 1.06
N ILE A 95 -7.13 18.18 1.70
CA ILE A 95 -7.87 19.44 1.57
C ILE A 95 -6.99 20.62 2.06
N PRO A 96 -7.02 21.80 1.42
CA PRO A 96 -5.97 22.82 1.59
C PRO A 96 -5.96 23.44 2.99
N ILE A 97 -4.98 23.05 3.81
CA ILE A 97 -4.63 23.75 5.07
C ILE A 97 -3.27 24.47 4.95
N ARG A 98 -2.43 24.14 3.95
CA ARG A 98 -1.07 24.70 3.81
C ARG A 98 -0.69 25.06 2.37
N ASN A 99 0.14 26.09 2.22
CA ASN A 99 0.68 26.57 0.94
C ASN A 99 1.47 25.47 0.19
N LYS A 100 1.36 25.52 -1.14
CA LYS A 100 2.08 24.67 -2.08
C LYS A 100 3.58 24.96 -2.01
N PHE A 101 4.41 23.95 -1.79
CA PHE A 101 5.83 24.05 -2.09
C PHE A 101 6.05 23.75 -3.57
N HIS A 102 6.77 24.63 -4.26
CA HIS A 102 7.25 24.36 -5.61
C HIS A 102 8.57 23.60 -5.44
N GLY A 103 8.60 22.34 -5.88
CA GLY A 103 9.88 21.65 -6.06
C GLY A 103 10.64 22.32 -7.21
N GLN A 104 11.97 22.27 -7.21
CA GLN A 104 12.86 22.88 -8.23
C GLN A 104 12.74 22.31 -9.66
N SER A 105 11.66 21.59 -9.96
CA SER A 105 11.30 21.11 -11.30
C SER A 105 9.78 21.01 -11.32
N ASP A 106 9.12 21.76 -12.20
CA ASP A 106 7.66 21.86 -12.28
C ASP A 106 6.96 20.53 -12.64
N MET A 107 7.72 19.49 -13.02
CA MET A 107 7.25 18.10 -13.11
C MET A 107 6.61 17.53 -11.82
N ILE A 108 6.93 18.08 -10.64
CA ILE A 108 6.23 17.72 -9.40
C ILE A 108 5.14 18.78 -9.17
N SER A 109 3.93 18.52 -9.67
CA SER A 109 2.71 19.19 -9.23
C SER A 109 2.70 19.32 -7.71
N SER A 110 2.83 20.55 -7.22
CA SER A 110 2.72 21.01 -5.83
C SER A 110 2.28 19.94 -4.82
N TYR A 111 3.22 19.18 -4.26
CA TYR A 111 2.91 18.16 -3.27
C TYR A 111 2.81 18.79 -1.88
N ARG A 112 1.77 18.41 -1.13
CA ARG A 112 1.51 18.96 0.21
C ARG A 112 2.10 18.06 1.29
N HIS A 113 3.14 18.57 1.95
CA HIS A 113 3.82 17.96 3.10
C HIS A 113 2.97 18.06 4.38
N ASN A 114 1.88 17.30 4.41
CA ASN A 114 1.00 17.16 5.58
C ASN A 114 1.02 15.74 6.16
N GLY A 115 2.01 14.92 5.80
CA GLY A 115 2.04 13.50 6.16
C GLY A 115 2.06 13.24 7.66
N ILE A 116 2.90 13.96 8.40
CA ILE A 116 2.97 13.84 9.87
C ILE A 116 1.63 14.21 10.52
N VAL A 117 0.98 15.28 10.03
CA VAL A 117 -0.32 15.71 10.54
C VAL A 117 -1.37 14.61 10.28
N ALA A 118 -1.48 14.14 9.04
CA ALA A 118 -2.39 13.06 8.68
C ALA A 118 -2.14 11.79 9.52
N PHE A 119 -0.87 11.44 9.76
CA PHE A 119 -0.47 10.30 10.56
C PHE A 119 -0.95 10.41 12.02
N VAL A 120 -0.62 11.53 12.69
CA VAL A 120 -0.99 11.76 14.09
C VAL A 120 -2.50 11.81 14.25
N PHE A 121 -3.21 12.53 13.38
CA PHE A 121 -4.68 12.61 13.44
C PHE A 121 -5.35 11.26 13.15
N SER A 122 -4.82 10.47 12.21
CA SER A 122 -5.38 9.14 11.90
C SER A 122 -5.23 8.18 13.08
N LEU A 123 -4.03 8.09 13.67
CA LEU A 123 -3.77 7.20 14.81
C LEU A 123 -4.53 7.65 16.06
N SER A 124 -4.44 8.93 16.42
CA SER A 124 -5.16 9.47 17.58
C SER A 124 -6.67 9.40 17.41
N GLY A 125 -7.19 9.67 16.21
CA GLY A 125 -8.61 9.58 15.91
C GLY A 125 -9.14 8.15 16.07
N ILE A 126 -8.44 7.15 15.53
CA ILE A 126 -8.85 5.74 15.67
C ILE A 126 -8.74 5.28 17.12
N TYR A 127 -7.66 5.64 17.83
CA TYR A 127 -7.51 5.34 19.25
C TYR A 127 -8.65 5.96 20.08
N LEU A 128 -8.96 7.24 19.86
CA LEU A 128 -10.00 7.97 20.58
C LEU A 128 -11.39 7.40 20.30
N LEU A 129 -11.71 7.13 19.04
CA LEU A 129 -12.99 6.53 18.65
C LEU A 129 -13.16 5.12 19.26
N ASN A 130 -12.07 4.35 19.38
CA ASN A 130 -12.10 3.07 20.06
C ASN A 130 -12.29 3.24 21.58
N TRP A 131 -11.59 4.20 22.20
CA TRP A 131 -11.71 4.49 23.63
C TRP A 131 -13.11 4.99 24.02
N LEU A 132 -13.76 5.77 23.15
CA LEU A 132 -15.15 6.21 23.29
C LEU A 132 -16.18 5.11 22.96
N ASN A 133 -15.74 3.89 22.62
CA ASN A 133 -16.58 2.78 22.19
C ASN A 133 -17.46 3.07 20.95
N VAL A 134 -17.06 4.04 20.11
CA VAL A 134 -17.76 4.37 18.85
C VAL A 134 -17.41 3.35 17.77
N ILE A 135 -16.14 2.95 17.71
CA ILE A 135 -15.65 1.89 16.82
C ILE A 135 -15.02 0.78 17.65
N ARG A 136 -15.00 -0.43 17.09
CA ARG A 136 -14.27 -1.56 17.66
C ARG A 136 -13.05 -1.83 16.78
N ALA A 137 -11.88 -1.33 17.18
CA ALA A 137 -10.63 -1.55 16.43
C ALA A 137 -10.30 -3.04 16.28
N SER A 138 -10.69 -3.88 17.25
CA SER A 138 -10.55 -5.33 17.20
C SER A 138 -11.33 -6.00 16.05
N TYR A 139 -12.38 -5.36 15.51
CA TYR A 139 -13.11 -5.85 14.33
C TYR A 139 -12.21 -5.98 13.09
N VAL A 140 -11.26 -5.05 12.92
CA VAL A 140 -10.31 -5.04 11.80
C VAL A 140 -9.41 -6.27 11.86
N TYR A 141 -8.96 -6.65 13.06
CA TYR A 141 -8.17 -7.88 13.26
C TYR A 141 -9.00 -9.12 12.95
N ASP A 142 -10.23 -9.18 13.46
CA ASP A 142 -11.10 -10.36 13.32
C ASP A 142 -11.50 -10.60 11.84
N ASN A 143 -11.53 -9.55 11.01
CA ASN A 143 -11.90 -9.61 9.60
C ASN A 143 -10.75 -9.27 8.63
N ILE A 144 -9.49 -9.39 9.06
CA ILE A 144 -8.32 -8.93 8.28
C ILE A 144 -8.26 -9.52 6.86
N ASN A 145 -8.64 -10.78 6.68
CA ASN A 145 -8.64 -11.44 5.37
C ASN A 145 -9.74 -10.93 4.43
N LYS A 146 -10.89 -10.54 4.98
CA LYS A 146 -11.95 -9.89 4.20
C LYS A 146 -11.57 -8.47 3.81
N ILE A 147 -10.86 -7.76 4.69
CA ILE A 147 -10.30 -6.43 4.39
C ILE A 147 -9.21 -6.56 3.31
N LEU A 148 -8.35 -7.60 3.37
CA LEU A 148 -7.39 -7.91 2.31
C LEU A 148 -8.11 -8.13 0.97
N LEU A 149 -9.17 -8.94 0.95
CA LEU A 149 -9.97 -9.16 -0.27
C LEU A 149 -10.55 -7.85 -0.82
N ALA A 150 -11.13 -7.02 0.06
CA ALA A 150 -11.66 -5.72 -0.31
C ALA A 150 -10.57 -4.81 -0.90
N SER A 151 -9.38 -4.76 -0.29
CA SER A 151 -8.23 -4.00 -0.79
C SER A 151 -7.73 -4.50 -2.15
N ILE A 152 -7.77 -5.81 -2.40
CA ILE A 152 -7.42 -6.40 -3.71
C ILE A 152 -8.43 -5.96 -4.77
N ILE A 153 -9.73 -6.01 -4.46
CA ILE A 153 -10.78 -5.56 -5.38
C ILE A 153 -10.62 -4.07 -5.66
N VAL A 154 -10.44 -3.25 -4.63
CA VAL A 154 -10.27 -1.79 -4.75
C VAL A 154 -9.01 -1.45 -5.56
N SER A 155 -7.88 -2.11 -5.31
CA SER A 155 -6.65 -1.89 -6.08
C SER A 155 -6.81 -2.28 -7.56
N GLY A 156 -7.49 -3.40 -7.85
CA GLY A 156 -7.86 -3.79 -9.21
C GLY A 156 -8.75 -2.76 -9.91
N LEU A 157 -9.78 -2.27 -9.21
CA LEU A 157 -10.71 -1.25 -9.73
C LEU A 157 -10.01 0.07 -10.01
N ILE A 158 -9.19 0.60 -9.08
CA ILE A 158 -8.43 1.84 -9.31
C ILE A 158 -7.52 1.66 -10.53
N SER A 159 -6.79 0.54 -10.61
CA SER A 159 -5.89 0.25 -11.74
C SER A 159 -6.63 0.17 -13.07
N LEU A 160 -7.83 -0.41 -13.08
CA LEU A 160 -8.68 -0.46 -14.26
C LEU A 160 -9.13 0.94 -14.68
N LEU A 161 -9.57 1.78 -13.74
CA LEU A 161 -9.97 3.15 -14.03
C LEU A 161 -8.80 3.98 -14.60
N LEU A 162 -7.59 3.79 -14.07
CA LEU A 162 -6.39 4.43 -14.60
C LEU A 162 -6.05 3.95 -16.01
N TYR A 163 -6.10 2.63 -16.23
CA TYR A 163 -5.91 2.05 -17.55
C TYR A 163 -6.89 2.64 -18.57
N MET A 164 -8.19 2.69 -18.23
CA MET A 164 -9.23 3.26 -19.10
C MET A 164 -8.96 4.74 -19.40
N LYS A 165 -8.56 5.54 -18.41
CA LYS A 165 -8.16 6.94 -18.61
C LYS A 165 -6.97 7.06 -19.56
N GLY A 166 -5.98 6.18 -19.44
CA GLY A 166 -4.78 6.17 -20.27
C GLY A 166 -5.00 5.75 -21.72
N THR A 167 -6.09 5.04 -22.06
CA THR A 167 -6.34 4.54 -23.44
C THR A 167 -6.38 5.63 -24.52
N GLY A 168 -6.56 6.90 -24.15
CA GLY A 168 -6.47 8.04 -25.07
C GLY A 168 -5.06 8.32 -25.60
N ASN A 169 -4.00 7.83 -24.93
CA ASN A 169 -2.62 8.14 -25.30
C ASN A 169 -2.12 7.27 -26.47
N ARG A 170 -1.51 7.91 -27.49
CA ARG A 170 -1.08 7.22 -28.72
C ARG A 170 0.01 6.17 -28.48
N HIS A 171 0.89 6.40 -27.51
CA HIS A 171 1.97 5.46 -27.16
C HIS A 171 1.44 4.17 -26.51
N LEU A 172 0.31 4.23 -25.81
CA LEU A 172 -0.31 3.09 -25.14
C LEU A 172 -1.01 2.13 -26.09
N LYS A 173 -1.51 2.62 -27.24
CA LYS A 173 -2.10 1.78 -28.29
C LYS A 173 -1.12 0.75 -28.87
N GLN A 174 0.19 0.96 -28.69
CA GLN A 174 1.23 0.06 -29.18
C GLN A 174 1.73 -0.93 -28.11
N ILE A 175 1.14 -0.93 -26.92
CA ILE A 175 1.54 -1.78 -25.79
C ILE A 175 0.43 -2.80 -25.53
N ASN A 176 0.83 -4.02 -25.15
CA ASN A 176 -0.12 -5.06 -24.78
C ASN A 176 -1.01 -4.58 -23.60
N PRO A 177 -2.34 -4.72 -23.67
CA PRO A 177 -3.26 -4.24 -22.63
C PRO A 177 -2.93 -4.79 -21.24
N ILE A 178 -2.45 -6.04 -21.14
CA ILE A 178 -2.06 -6.66 -19.86
C ILE A 178 -0.87 -5.91 -19.25
N ILE A 179 0.11 -5.53 -20.06
CA ILE A 179 1.30 -4.80 -19.61
C ILE A 179 0.90 -3.39 -19.17
N ALA A 180 0.03 -2.72 -19.93
CA ALA A 180 -0.47 -1.39 -19.61
C ALA A 180 -1.32 -1.38 -18.32
N PHE A 181 -2.13 -2.41 -18.08
CA PHE A 181 -2.84 -2.57 -16.81
C PHE A 181 -1.87 -2.81 -15.64
N PHE A 182 -0.90 -3.72 -15.82
CA PHE A 182 -0.01 -4.16 -14.75
C PHE A 182 0.99 -3.09 -14.30
N TYR A 183 1.69 -2.47 -15.26
CA TYR A 183 2.69 -1.44 -14.98
C TYR A 183 2.13 -0.03 -14.96
N GLY A 184 0.99 0.20 -15.62
CA GLY A 184 0.37 1.50 -15.67
C GLY A 184 0.59 2.22 -16.98
N THR A 185 -0.17 3.31 -17.10
CA THR A 185 -0.24 4.11 -18.31
C THR A 185 0.50 5.43 -18.19
N ASP A 186 0.44 6.07 -17.02
CA ASP A 186 0.95 7.41 -16.83
C ASP A 186 2.07 7.43 -15.78
N ILE A 187 3.10 8.24 -16.02
CA ILE A 187 4.25 8.39 -15.12
C ILE A 187 3.92 9.32 -13.94
N ASN A 188 3.29 10.47 -14.21
CA ASN A 188 2.96 11.48 -13.20
C ASN A 188 1.47 11.84 -13.24
N LEU A 189 0.61 10.88 -12.88
CA LEU A 189 -0.82 11.12 -12.87
C LEU A 189 -1.22 12.04 -11.72
N THR A 190 -1.58 13.27 -12.05
CA THR A 190 -2.18 14.23 -11.13
C THR A 190 -3.68 14.31 -11.38
N ILE A 191 -4.48 14.14 -10.31
CA ILE A 191 -5.94 14.28 -10.37
C ILE A 191 -6.31 15.38 -9.40
N ALA A 192 -6.92 16.47 -9.89
CA ALA A 192 -7.31 17.62 -9.08
C ALA A 192 -6.14 18.22 -8.24
N GLY A 193 -4.91 18.20 -8.77
CA GLY A 193 -3.71 18.69 -8.08
C GLY A 193 -3.12 17.72 -7.04
N ILE A 194 -3.64 16.50 -6.94
CA ILE A 194 -3.10 15.43 -6.08
C ILE A 194 -2.25 14.49 -6.93
N ASN A 195 -0.99 14.31 -6.57
CA ASN A 195 -0.16 13.24 -7.13
C ASN A 195 -0.64 11.89 -6.60
N LEU A 196 -1.25 11.08 -7.47
CA LEU A 196 -1.91 9.84 -7.07
C LEU A 196 -0.92 8.81 -6.53
N LYS A 197 0.30 8.78 -7.08
CA LYS A 197 1.37 7.85 -6.66
C LYS A 197 1.75 8.09 -5.21
N LEU A 198 2.12 9.33 -4.89
CA LEU A 198 2.49 9.72 -3.53
C LEU A 198 1.32 9.56 -2.55
N PHE A 199 0.10 9.87 -2.99
CA PHE A 199 -1.09 9.68 -2.16
C PHE A 199 -1.30 8.21 -1.78
N LEU A 200 -1.31 7.30 -2.75
CA LEU A 200 -1.58 5.88 -2.49
C LEU A 200 -0.43 5.24 -1.69
N GLU A 201 0.82 5.59 -1.99
CA GLU A 201 1.99 5.03 -1.32
C GLU A 201 2.12 5.55 0.13
N LEU A 202 2.18 6.87 0.30
CA LEU A 202 2.54 7.47 1.59
C LEU A 202 1.33 7.69 2.50
N ARG A 203 0.17 8.08 1.97
CA ARG A 203 -1.02 8.35 2.81
C ARG A 203 -1.79 7.08 3.05
N VAL A 204 -2.27 6.46 1.98
CA VAL A 204 -3.15 5.30 2.09
C VAL A 204 -2.38 4.08 2.59
N GLY A 205 -1.23 3.78 1.97
CA GLY A 205 -0.40 2.63 2.27
C GLY A 205 0.30 2.72 3.62
N LEU A 206 1.24 3.66 3.79
CA LEU A 206 2.06 3.74 5.00
C LEU A 206 1.27 4.10 6.27
N ILE A 207 0.38 5.10 6.22
CA ILE A 207 -0.46 5.43 7.38
C ILE A 207 -1.44 4.28 7.64
N GLY A 208 -1.98 3.65 6.58
CA GLY A 208 -2.85 2.49 6.71
C GLY A 208 -2.16 1.32 7.42
N TRP A 209 -0.89 1.07 7.09
CA TRP A 209 -0.07 0.07 7.77
C TRP A 209 0.14 0.39 9.26
N ALA A 210 0.41 1.65 9.62
CA ALA A 210 0.52 2.07 11.02
C ALA A 210 -0.81 1.92 11.77
N VAL A 211 -1.93 2.24 11.12
CA VAL A 211 -3.28 2.07 11.67
C VAL A 211 -3.62 0.60 11.90
N LEU A 212 -3.32 -0.29 10.96
CA LEU A 212 -3.50 -1.73 11.15
C LEU A 212 -2.71 -2.24 12.36
N ASN A 213 -1.46 -1.79 12.50
CA ASN A 213 -0.64 -2.08 13.66
C ASN A 213 -1.26 -1.59 14.98
N LEU A 214 -1.87 -0.41 15.00
CA LEU A 214 -2.63 0.08 16.15
C LEU A 214 -3.83 -0.83 16.48
N CYS A 215 -4.59 -1.27 15.47
CA CYS A 215 -5.69 -2.22 15.67
C CYS A 215 -5.19 -3.55 16.26
N PHE A 216 -4.03 -4.05 15.80
CA PHE A 216 -3.40 -5.25 16.33
C PHE A 216 -2.93 -5.06 17.76
N PHE A 217 -2.37 -3.89 18.10
CA PHE A 217 -2.01 -3.55 19.47
C PHE A 217 -3.24 -3.61 20.38
N LEU A 218 -4.32 -2.93 20.01
CA LEU A 218 -5.56 -2.90 20.79
C LEU A 218 -6.14 -4.31 20.99
N LYS A 219 -6.16 -5.15 19.95
CA LYS A 219 -6.57 -6.55 20.06
C LYS A 219 -5.64 -7.35 20.99
N THR A 220 -4.33 -7.13 20.92
CA THR A 220 -3.35 -7.81 21.78
C THR A 220 -3.63 -7.51 23.25
N MET A 221 -3.97 -6.26 23.56
CA MET A 221 -4.33 -5.82 24.92
C MET A 221 -5.63 -6.46 25.42
N GLU A 222 -6.58 -6.77 24.53
CA GLU A 222 -7.81 -7.49 24.87
C GLU A 222 -7.57 -8.99 25.14
N LEU A 223 -6.69 -9.62 24.35
CA LEU A 223 -6.54 -11.09 24.33
C LEU A 223 -5.53 -11.66 25.32
N TYR A 224 -4.46 -10.93 25.65
CA TYR A 224 -3.31 -11.49 26.37
C TYR A 224 -3.04 -10.80 27.71
N THR A 225 -2.66 -11.60 28.71
CA THR A 225 -2.15 -11.10 30.00
C THR A 225 -0.67 -10.69 29.87
N TYR A 226 -0.24 -9.73 30.71
CA TYR A 226 1.03 -8.95 30.68
C TYR A 226 2.32 -9.68 30.23
N ARG A 227 2.45 -10.99 30.47
CA ARG A 227 3.69 -11.76 30.23
C ARG A 227 3.92 -12.18 28.76
N ARG A 228 2.89 -12.24 27.91
CA ARG A 228 3.04 -12.49 26.44
C ARG A 228 3.04 -11.20 25.59
N LEU A 229 2.77 -10.04 26.21
CA LEU A 229 2.67 -8.75 25.52
C LEU A 229 4.01 -8.24 24.98
N SER A 230 5.12 -8.47 25.69
CA SER A 230 6.34 -7.67 25.49
C SER A 230 6.93 -7.74 24.08
N ALA A 231 7.00 -8.92 23.47
CA ALA A 231 7.61 -9.06 22.15
C ALA A 231 6.68 -8.60 21.00
N CYS A 232 5.39 -8.90 21.07
CA CYS A 232 4.44 -8.49 20.03
C CYS A 232 4.25 -6.97 20.02
N VAL A 233 4.15 -6.37 21.22
CA VAL A 233 4.05 -4.92 21.38
C VAL A 233 5.30 -4.22 20.87
N LEU A 234 6.50 -4.78 21.13
CA LEU A 234 7.75 -4.22 20.61
C LEU A 234 7.78 -4.18 19.08
N ILE A 235 7.38 -5.28 18.42
CA ILE A 235 7.31 -5.34 16.95
C ILE A 235 6.33 -4.30 16.41
N ILE A 236 5.14 -4.20 17.01
CA ILE A 236 4.12 -3.23 16.58
C ILE A 236 4.66 -1.80 16.71
N ILE A 237 5.26 -1.45 17.85
CA ILE A 237 5.84 -0.12 18.07
C ILE A 237 6.94 0.14 17.04
N GLN A 238 7.82 -0.82 16.80
CA GLN A 238 8.89 -0.70 15.81
C GLN A 238 8.32 -0.45 14.40
N GLN A 239 7.27 -1.17 14.00
CA GLN A 239 6.61 -0.97 12.70
C GLN A 239 5.96 0.42 12.59
N ILE A 240 5.29 0.90 13.64
CA ILE A 240 4.70 2.24 13.67
C ILE A 240 5.79 3.31 13.58
N LEU A 241 6.92 3.14 14.29
CA LEU A 241 8.06 4.05 14.22
C LEU A 241 8.71 4.05 12.83
N HIS A 242 8.83 2.89 12.18
CA HIS A 242 9.31 2.82 10.79
C HIS A 242 8.38 3.55 9.82
N ALA A 243 7.06 3.38 9.96
CA ALA A 243 6.10 4.11 9.15
C ALA A 243 6.24 5.63 9.36
N LEU A 244 6.36 6.07 10.61
CA LEU A 244 6.59 7.47 10.96
C LEU A 244 7.89 8.01 10.35
N GLN A 245 8.98 7.24 10.40
CA GLN A 245 10.26 7.63 9.81
C GLN A 245 10.14 7.83 8.29
N LEU A 246 9.47 6.91 7.58
CA LEU A 246 9.26 7.05 6.14
C LEU A 246 8.42 8.29 5.79
N ILE A 247 7.43 8.63 6.63
CA ILE A 247 6.61 9.84 6.48
C ILE A 247 7.40 11.10 6.85
N TRP A 248 8.33 11.02 7.79
CA TRP A 248 9.18 12.14 8.18
C TRP A 248 10.09 12.57 7.03
N TYR A 249 10.67 11.61 6.31
CA TYR A 249 11.53 11.85 5.14
C TYR A 249 10.73 11.93 3.83
N GLU A 250 9.47 12.34 3.88
CA GLU A 250 8.60 12.45 2.71
C GLU A 250 9.13 13.43 1.64
N GLU A 251 9.87 14.47 2.04
CA GLU A 251 10.49 15.43 1.13
C GLU A 251 11.54 14.77 0.23
N ASP A 252 12.45 13.99 0.84
CA ASP A 252 13.45 13.20 0.11
C ASP A 252 12.79 12.17 -0.79
N HIS A 253 11.63 11.66 -0.36
CA HIS A 253 10.88 10.71 -1.16
C HIS A 253 10.38 11.33 -2.48
N CYS A 254 10.00 12.60 -2.46
CA CYS A 254 9.53 13.34 -3.63
C CYS A 254 10.67 13.70 -4.60
N ILE A 255 11.89 13.91 -4.10
CA ILE A 255 13.04 14.37 -4.90
C ILE A 255 13.67 13.21 -5.70
N ASN A 256 13.49 11.96 -5.27
CA ASN A 256 14.11 10.79 -5.90
C ASN A 256 13.80 10.64 -7.40
N ASP A 257 14.81 10.89 -8.23
CA ASP A 257 14.73 10.95 -9.70
C ASP A 257 14.30 9.63 -10.36
N ASN A 258 14.59 8.50 -9.70
CA ASN A 258 14.14 7.18 -10.19
C ASN A 258 12.63 6.98 -10.06
N ARG A 259 11.99 7.58 -9.04
CA ARG A 259 10.53 7.48 -8.88
C ARG A 259 9.76 8.31 -9.89
N LYS A 260 10.36 9.39 -10.39
CA LYS A 260 9.81 10.24 -11.45
C LYS A 260 9.70 9.54 -12.80
N LYS A 261 10.33 8.37 -12.97
CA LYS A 261 10.41 7.64 -14.26
C LYS A 261 9.59 6.35 -14.28
N GLU A 262 8.81 6.10 -13.22
CA GLU A 262 8.03 4.87 -13.06
C GLU A 262 6.52 5.14 -13.15
N THR A 263 5.86 4.39 -14.04
CA THR A 263 4.40 4.41 -14.24
C THR A 263 3.63 3.88 -13.04
N ILE A 264 2.38 4.36 -12.88
CA ILE A 264 1.45 3.88 -11.86
C ILE A 264 0.40 2.93 -12.46
N GLY A 265 0.43 1.67 -12.01
CA GLY A 265 -0.52 0.62 -12.43
C GLY A 265 -0.81 -0.37 -11.32
N PHE A 266 -1.38 -1.52 -11.68
CA PHE A 266 -1.78 -2.55 -10.70
C PHE A 266 -0.66 -2.93 -9.74
N LEU A 267 0.55 -3.18 -10.23
CA LEU A 267 1.67 -3.59 -9.38
C LEU A 267 1.95 -2.58 -8.26
N HIS A 268 1.93 -1.28 -8.59
CA HIS A 268 2.20 -0.22 -7.63
C HIS A 268 1.04 -0.07 -6.64
N ILE A 269 -0.21 0.02 -7.14
CA ILE A 269 -1.41 0.22 -6.32
C ILE A 269 -1.65 -0.98 -5.39
N PHE A 270 -1.54 -2.20 -5.91
CA PHE A 270 -1.61 -3.42 -5.12
C PHE A 270 -0.47 -3.48 -4.09
N GLY A 271 0.74 -3.07 -4.48
CA GLY A 271 1.88 -2.93 -3.58
C GLY A 271 1.52 -2.10 -2.35
N SER A 272 1.02 -0.89 -2.57
CA SER A 272 0.68 0.06 -1.50
C SER A 272 -0.53 -0.36 -0.66
N LEU A 273 -1.62 -0.83 -1.28
CA LEU A 273 -2.87 -1.14 -0.56
C LEU A 273 -2.90 -2.53 0.07
N CYS A 274 -2.18 -3.49 -0.50
CA CYS A 274 -2.28 -4.90 -0.13
C CYS A 274 -0.93 -5.47 0.32
N TRP A 275 0.11 -5.33 -0.49
CA TRP A 275 1.36 -6.03 -0.23
C TRP A 275 2.03 -5.57 1.07
N PHE A 276 2.33 -4.28 1.20
CA PHE A 276 2.98 -3.76 2.40
C PHE A 276 2.16 -3.99 3.68
N PRO A 277 0.90 -3.53 3.81
CA PRO A 277 0.16 -3.64 5.07
C PRO A 277 -0.06 -5.08 5.54
N PHE A 278 -0.35 -6.00 4.62
CA PHE A 278 -0.74 -7.37 4.98
C PHE A 278 0.42 -8.37 4.98
N LEU A 279 1.55 -8.09 4.34
CA LEU A 279 2.74 -8.92 4.46
C LEU A 279 3.38 -8.78 5.85
N TRP A 280 3.48 -7.54 6.36
CA TRP A 280 4.07 -7.29 7.68
C TRP A 280 3.21 -7.77 8.86
N TYR A 281 1.91 -7.97 8.62
CA TYR A 281 1.02 -8.65 9.56
C TYR A 281 1.47 -10.09 9.85
N ILE A 282 2.09 -10.78 8.89
CA ILE A 282 2.62 -12.14 9.10
C ILE A 282 3.67 -12.12 10.22
N SER A 283 4.56 -11.11 10.24
CA SER A 283 5.57 -10.97 11.29
C SER A 283 4.95 -10.84 12.69
N TYR A 284 3.79 -10.19 12.80
CA TYR A 284 3.03 -10.11 14.05
C TYR A 284 2.44 -11.47 14.45
N ILE A 285 1.81 -12.21 13.52
CA ILE A 285 1.24 -13.53 13.82
C ILE A 285 2.34 -14.54 14.21
N LEU A 286 3.47 -14.55 13.50
CA LEU A 286 4.58 -15.47 13.78
C LEU A 286 5.19 -15.28 15.19
N GLN A 287 5.10 -14.07 15.74
CA GLN A 287 5.53 -13.80 17.11
C GLN A 287 4.53 -14.36 18.13
N ILE A 288 3.23 -14.27 17.84
CA ILE A 288 2.18 -14.85 18.67
C ILE A 288 2.27 -16.38 18.69
N SER A 289 2.59 -17.00 17.56
CA SER A 289 2.68 -18.47 17.42
C SER A 289 3.99 -19.09 17.95
N LYS A 290 4.86 -18.33 18.62
CA LYS A 290 6.18 -18.75 19.14
C LYS A 290 7.21 -19.20 18.08
N ILE A 291 6.96 -19.00 16.78
CA ILE A 291 7.89 -19.45 15.72
C ILE A 291 9.20 -18.66 15.75
N TRP A 292 9.16 -17.39 16.15
CA TRP A 292 10.35 -16.51 16.09
C TRP A 292 11.49 -16.95 17.02
N PHE A 293 11.18 -17.60 18.16
CA PHE A 293 12.21 -18.10 19.07
C PHE A 293 12.99 -19.30 18.52
N LEU A 294 12.40 -20.06 17.60
CA LEU A 294 13.05 -21.22 16.98
C LEU A 294 14.04 -20.81 15.87
N PHE A 295 13.86 -19.64 15.25
CA PHE A 295 14.72 -19.18 14.17
C PHE A 295 16.10 -18.69 14.63
N PHE A 296 16.22 -18.25 15.90
CA PHE A 296 17.48 -17.72 16.46
C PHE A 296 18.19 -18.66 17.44
N SER A 297 17.54 -19.74 17.89
CA SER A 297 18.03 -20.50 19.06
C SER A 297 18.83 -21.77 18.77
N SER A 298 19.06 -22.25 17.53
CA SER A 298 19.96 -23.41 17.36
C SER A 298 20.57 -23.58 15.97
N ASN A 299 21.91 -23.49 15.95
CA ASN A 299 22.83 -24.05 14.97
C ASN A 299 22.80 -25.60 14.94
N LYS A 300 21.63 -26.23 15.05
CA LYS A 300 21.52 -27.70 15.02
C LYS A 300 20.32 -28.15 14.19
N VAL A 301 20.69 -28.66 13.01
CA VAL A 301 20.04 -29.74 12.24
C VAL A 301 18.63 -29.44 11.75
N PHE A 302 18.61 -29.09 10.47
CA PHE A 302 17.47 -29.12 9.57
C PHE A 302 16.91 -30.55 9.48
N THR A 303 15.85 -30.83 10.21
CA THR A 303 14.95 -31.96 9.94
C THR A 303 13.52 -31.50 10.15
N LEU A 304 12.85 -31.25 9.02
CA LEU A 304 11.42 -31.48 8.75
C LEU A 304 10.49 -31.57 9.98
N SER A 305 9.99 -30.42 10.45
CA SER A 305 8.69 -30.35 11.13
C SER A 305 8.09 -28.93 11.12
N ILE A 306 8.19 -28.22 9.99
CA ILE A 306 7.53 -26.92 9.74
C ILE A 306 6.00 -26.99 10.00
N PHE A 307 5.43 -28.21 10.02
CA PHE A 307 4.00 -28.43 10.21
C PHE A 307 3.56 -28.77 11.65
N ASP A 308 4.44 -29.12 12.59
CA ASP A 308 4.02 -29.76 13.85
C ASP A 308 3.85 -28.84 15.06
N THR A 309 4.15 -27.54 14.96
CA THR A 309 4.13 -26.66 16.14
C THR A 309 3.52 -25.27 15.91
N CYS A 310 2.26 -25.27 15.44
CA CYS A 310 1.32 -24.14 15.58
C CYS A 310 0.00 -24.64 16.17
#